data_AF-A0A923WV45-F1
#
_entry.id   AF-A0A923WV45-F1
#
_cell.length_a   1.000
_cell.length_b   1.000
_cell.length_c   1.000
_cell.angle_alpha   90.00
_cell.angle_beta   90.00
_cell.angle_gamma   90.00
#
_symmetry.space_group_name_H-M   'P 1'
#
loop_
_entity.id
_entity.type
_entity.pdbx_description
1 polymer ?
#
loop_
_entity_poly.entity_id
_entity_poly.type
_entity_poly.pdbx_seq_one_letter_code
_entity_poly.pdbx_strand_id
1 'polypeptide(L)'
;MFLNQELLQGCEELFDQISNENGHEELNDAISSLRSFLEKDVDGFTHYMDAKLAYAVQSRLEEIWGMISRKEKKENPNLADAYQEILALTEDASGYEADDPDSDEPSEECEYQYDNDLEEDEE
;
A
#
# COMPACT_ATOMS: atom_id res chain seq x y z
N MET A 1 -17.75 -3.50 -6.89
CA MET A 1 -17.59 -3.46 -5.42
C MET A 1 -17.00 -2.11 -5.05
N PHE A 2 -16.96 -1.75 -3.77
CA PHE A 2 -16.19 -0.58 -3.34
C PHE A 2 -14.74 -1.02 -3.11
N LEU A 3 -13.78 -0.27 -3.66
CA LEU A 3 -12.35 -0.60 -3.59
C LEU A 3 -11.88 -0.81 -2.15
N ASN A 4 -12.38 0.00 -1.21
CA ASN A 4 -12.03 -0.11 0.21
C ASN A 4 -12.41 -1.46 0.84
N GLN A 5 -13.52 -2.08 0.42
CA GLN A 5 -13.91 -3.41 0.89
C GLN A 5 -13.04 -4.51 0.28
N GLU A 6 -12.69 -4.39 -1.01
CA GLU A 6 -11.81 -5.35 -1.68
C GLU A 6 -10.40 -5.29 -1.09
N LEU A 7 -9.86 -4.09 -0.86
CA LEU A 7 -8.56 -3.90 -0.21
C LEU A 7 -8.55 -4.43 1.23
N LEU A 8 -9.61 -4.17 2.01
CA LEU A 8 -9.72 -4.71 3.36
C LEU A 8 -9.71 -6.24 3.34
N GLN A 9 -10.53 -6.86 2.51
CA GLN A 9 -10.62 -8.32 2.45
C GLN A 9 -9.30 -8.94 1.99
N GLY A 10 -8.70 -8.44 0.90
CA GLY A 10 -7.42 -8.94 0.41
C GLY A 10 -6.30 -8.80 1.44
N CYS A 11 -6.23 -7.64 2.12
CA CYS A 11 -5.28 -7.42 3.21
C CYS A 11 -5.49 -8.41 4.37
N GLU A 12 -6.74 -8.69 4.77
CA GLU A 12 -7.02 -9.68 5.81
C GLU A 12 -6.58 -11.10 5.41
N GLU A 13 -6.81 -11.50 4.16
CA GLU A 13 -6.36 -12.79 3.63
C GLU A 13 -4.83 -12.90 3.55
N LEU A 14 -4.14 -11.78 3.27
CA LEU A 14 -2.68 -11.70 3.36
C LEU A 14 -2.20 -11.84 4.82
N PHE A 15 -2.81 -11.10 5.74
CA PHE A 15 -2.38 -11.07 7.15
C PHE A 15 -2.59 -12.41 7.85
N ASP A 16 -3.64 -13.17 7.51
CA ASP A 16 -3.88 -14.51 8.06
C ASP A 16 -2.77 -15.51 7.67
N GLN A 17 -2.10 -15.28 6.53
CA GLN A 17 -1.00 -16.11 6.06
C GLN A 17 0.36 -15.75 6.67
N ILE A 18 0.49 -14.57 7.27
CA ILE A 18 1.72 -14.13 7.95
C ILE A 18 1.80 -14.87 9.29
N SER A 19 2.71 -15.84 9.40
CA SER A 19 2.83 -16.65 10.63
C SER A 19 3.50 -15.87 11.77
N ASN A 20 4.23 -14.79 11.46
CA ASN A 20 5.01 -13.97 12.40
C ASN A 20 5.77 -14.83 13.43
N GLU A 21 6.44 -15.89 12.97
CA GLU A 21 7.06 -16.89 13.85
C GLU A 21 8.14 -16.29 14.79
N ASN A 22 8.71 -15.15 14.40
CA ASN A 22 9.71 -14.42 15.17
C ASN A 22 9.12 -13.40 16.16
N GLY A 23 7.81 -13.20 16.17
CA GLY A 23 7.13 -12.30 17.11
C GLY A 23 7.56 -10.83 16.96
N HIS A 24 7.74 -10.35 15.73
CA HIS A 24 8.02 -8.93 15.50
C HIS A 24 6.78 -8.12 15.88
N GLU A 25 6.85 -7.42 17.02
CA GLU A 25 5.77 -6.54 17.50
C GLU A 25 5.49 -5.44 16.47
N GLU A 26 6.53 -4.89 15.84
CA GLU A 26 6.42 -3.85 14.80
C GLU A 26 5.59 -4.31 13.59
N LEU A 27 5.72 -5.58 13.19
CA LEU A 27 4.93 -6.16 12.10
C LEU A 27 3.45 -6.25 12.49
N ASN A 28 3.15 -6.69 13.71
CA ASN A 28 1.79 -6.78 14.21
C ASN A 28 1.15 -5.39 14.35
N ASP A 29 1.92 -4.39 14.80
CA ASP A 29 1.49 -3.00 14.89
C ASP A 29 1.20 -2.42 13.50
N ALA A 30 2.08 -2.66 12.53
CA ALA A 30 1.88 -2.21 11.13
C ALA A 30 0.61 -2.84 10.52
N ILE A 31 0.43 -4.15 10.68
CA ILE A 31 -0.78 -4.88 10.25
C ILE A 31 -2.04 -4.30 10.92
N SER A 32 -2.02 -4.15 12.25
CA SER A 32 -3.16 -3.64 13.01
C SER A 32 -3.50 -2.21 12.62
N SER A 33 -2.48 -1.39 12.35
CA SER A 33 -2.65 0.00 11.90
C SER A 33 -3.29 0.06 10.52
N LEU A 34 -2.82 -0.74 9.56
CA LEU A 34 -3.38 -0.79 8.21
C LEU A 34 -4.82 -1.32 8.21
N ARG A 35 -5.10 -2.37 9.00
CA ARG A 35 -6.46 -2.89 9.18
C ARG A 35 -7.40 -1.83 9.74
N SER A 36 -7.02 -1.17 10.84
CA SER A 36 -7.85 -0.12 11.44
C SER A 36 -8.05 1.08 10.52
N PHE A 37 -7.07 1.40 9.68
CA PHE A 37 -7.19 2.45 8.67
C PHE A 37 -8.25 2.08 7.61
N LEU A 38 -8.20 0.87 7.07
CA LEU A 38 -9.15 0.37 6.08
C LEU A 38 -10.56 0.22 6.67
N GLU A 39 -10.69 -0.34 7.88
CA GLU A 39 -11.97 -0.48 8.58
C GLU A 39 -12.65 0.89 8.78
N LYS A 40 -11.90 1.91 9.20
CA LYS A 40 -12.45 3.28 9.37
C LYS A 40 -12.96 3.88 8.07
N ASP A 41 -12.34 3.57 6.94
CA ASP A 41 -12.81 4.04 5.64
C ASP A 41 -14.05 3.26 5.17
N VAL A 42 -14.08 1.93 5.39
CA VAL A 42 -15.24 1.08 5.09
C VAL A 42 -16.47 1.45 5.95
N ASP A 43 -16.29 1.76 7.24
CA ASP A 43 -17.33 2.24 8.13
C ASP A 43 -17.81 3.68 7.79
N GLY A 44 -17.14 4.36 6.86
CA GLY A 44 -17.43 5.75 6.49
C GLY A 44 -17.01 6.77 7.55
N PHE A 45 -16.14 6.37 8.49
CA PHE A 45 -15.55 7.26 9.47
C PHE A 45 -14.53 8.20 8.81
N THR A 46 -13.86 7.71 7.77
CA THR A 46 -13.07 8.49 6.81
C THR A 46 -13.63 8.30 5.41
N HIS A 47 -13.42 9.28 4.54
CA HIS A 47 -13.78 9.22 3.12
C HIS A 47 -12.56 9.61 2.30
N TYR A 48 -11.67 8.65 2.09
CA TYR A 48 -10.58 8.84 1.13
C TYR A 48 -11.11 8.63 -0.29
N MET A 49 -10.55 9.40 -1.23
CA MET A 49 -10.74 9.07 -2.65
C MET A 49 -9.98 7.78 -2.96
N ASP A 50 -10.52 6.95 -3.84
CA ASP A 50 -9.96 5.63 -4.19
C ASP A 50 -8.45 5.68 -4.45
N ALA A 51 -7.97 6.66 -5.23
CA ALA A 51 -6.54 6.83 -5.50
C ALA A 51 -5.68 7.12 -4.25
N LYS A 52 -6.20 7.93 -3.30
CA LYS A 52 -5.50 8.22 -2.05
C LYS A 52 -5.50 7.03 -1.10
N LEU A 53 -6.61 6.29 -1.07
CA LEU A 53 -6.75 5.09 -0.29
C LEU A 53 -5.77 4.03 -0.80
N ALA A 54 -5.78 3.78 -2.11
CA ALA A 54 -4.89 2.84 -2.78
C ALA A 54 -3.42 3.15 -2.50
N TYR A 55 -3.00 4.41 -2.68
CA TYR A 55 -1.62 4.83 -2.39
C TYR A 55 -1.23 4.62 -0.91
N ALA A 56 -2.12 4.98 0.03
CA ALA A 56 -1.84 4.80 1.45
C ALA A 56 -1.74 3.32 1.84
N VAL A 57 -2.59 2.47 1.24
CA VAL A 57 -2.57 1.02 1.44
C VAL A 57 -1.29 0.43 0.85
N GLN A 58 -0.97 0.76 -0.41
CA GLN A 58 0.24 0.33 -1.10
C GLN A 58 1.51 0.62 -0.29
N SER A 59 1.70 1.87 0.12
CA SER A 59 2.86 2.28 0.91
C SER A 59 3.00 1.52 2.23
N ARG A 60 1.88 1.23 2.92
CA ARG A 60 1.89 0.43 4.15
C ARG A 60 2.08 -1.06 3.88
N LEU A 61 1.53 -1.57 2.78
CA LEU A 61 1.69 -2.95 2.35
C LEU A 61 3.16 -3.26 2.03
N GLU A 62 3.85 -2.34 1.35
CA GLU A 62 5.28 -2.44 1.05
C GLU A 62 6.14 -2.44 2.31
N GLU A 63 5.81 -1.60 3.29
CA GLU A 63 6.48 -1.57 4.60
C GLU A 63 6.33 -2.91 5.33
N ILE A 64 5.10 -3.44 5.40
CA ILE A 64 4.80 -4.76 5.98
C ILE A 64 5.55 -5.85 5.22
N TRP A 65 5.55 -5.80 3.89
CA TRP A 65 6.27 -6.75 3.05
C TRP A 65 7.77 -6.70 3.33
N GLY A 66 8.37 -5.52 3.49
CA GLY A 66 9.78 -5.35 3.84
C GLY A 66 10.15 -5.98 5.19
N MET A 67 9.21 -6.00 6.14
CA MET A 67 9.40 -6.63 7.47
C MET A 67 9.31 -8.16 7.44
N ILE A 68 8.59 -8.73 6.47
CA ILE A 68 8.44 -10.19 6.34
C ILE A 68 9.78 -10.80 5.91
N SER A 69 10.18 -11.88 6.59
CA SER A 69 11.43 -12.58 6.30
C SER A 69 11.43 -13.19 4.90
N ARG A 70 12.53 -13.04 4.14
CA ARG A 70 12.69 -13.68 2.81
C ARG A 70 12.43 -15.19 2.80
N LYS A 71 12.69 -15.85 3.93
CA LYS A 71 12.43 -17.29 4.13
C LYS A 71 10.92 -17.57 4.08
N GLU A 72 10.12 -16.80 4.80
CA GLU A 72 8.66 -16.94 4.85
C GLU A 72 8.04 -16.66 3.47
N LYS A 73 8.49 -15.60 2.79
CA LYS A 73 8.07 -15.29 1.40
C LYS A 73 8.34 -16.44 0.42
N LYS A 74 9.44 -17.18 0.64
CA LYS A 74 9.83 -18.31 -0.22
C LYS A 74 9.09 -19.60 0.15
N GLU A 75 8.79 -19.81 1.42
CA GLU A 75 8.09 -21.00 1.91
C GLU A 75 6.58 -20.91 1.71
N ASN A 76 6.01 -19.70 1.63
CA ASN A 76 4.59 -19.45 1.36
C ASN A 76 4.38 -18.73 0.02
N PRO A 77 4.29 -19.44 -1.11
CA PRO A 77 4.02 -18.83 -2.41
C PRO A 77 2.65 -18.13 -2.48
N ASN A 78 1.65 -18.63 -1.74
CA ASN A 78 0.32 -17.99 -1.66
C ASN A 78 0.39 -16.58 -1.03
N LEU A 79 1.34 -16.34 -0.12
CA LEU A 79 1.54 -15.03 0.49
C LEU A 79 2.06 -14.02 -0.54
N ALA A 80 2.98 -14.45 -1.41
CA ALA A 80 3.49 -13.61 -2.49
C ALA A 80 2.44 -13.34 -3.57
N ASP A 81 1.61 -14.33 -3.89
CA ASP A 81 0.51 -14.19 -4.85
C ASP A 81 -0.54 -13.19 -4.33
N ALA A 82 -0.96 -13.32 -3.07
CA ALA A 82 -1.89 -12.38 -2.43
C ALA A 82 -1.32 -10.96 -2.35
N TYR A 83 -0.02 -10.81 -2.06
CA TYR A 83 0.64 -9.51 -2.04
C TYR A 83 0.60 -8.83 -3.42
N GLN A 84 0.92 -9.58 -4.48
CA GLN A 84 0.90 -9.09 -5.86
C GLN A 84 -0.52 -8.74 -6.32
N GLU A 85 -1.53 -9.54 -5.94
CA GLU A 85 -2.93 -9.28 -6.29
C GLU A 85 -3.42 -7.96 -5.68
N ILE A 86 -3.12 -7.71 -4.40
CA ILE A 86 -3.47 -6.46 -3.72
C ILE A 86 -2.72 -5.28 -4.34
N LEU A 87 -1.45 -5.46 -4.68
CA LEU A 87 -0.63 -4.43 -5.33
C LEU A 87 -1.24 -4.02 -6.67
N ALA A 88 -1.53 -4.99 -7.54
CA ALA A 88 -2.16 -4.73 -8.83
C ALA A 88 -3.49 -3.99 -8.69
N LEU A 89 -4.28 -4.33 -7.65
CA LEU A 89 -5.51 -3.63 -7.28
C LEU A 89 -5.27 -2.18 -6.87
N THR A 90 -4.22 -1.93 -6.07
CA THR A 90 -3.85 -0.57 -5.67
C THR A 90 -3.27 0.24 -6.82
N GLU A 91 -2.50 -0.36 -7.72
CA GLU A 91 -1.91 0.32 -8.89
C GLU A 91 -2.98 0.72 -9.91
N ASP A 92 -3.95 -0.15 -10.20
CA ASP A 92 -5.09 0.16 -11.08
C ASP A 92 -5.92 1.34 -10.55
N ALA A 93 -6.09 1.41 -9.23
CA ALA A 93 -6.87 2.45 -8.58
C ALA A 93 -6.11 3.76 -8.33
N SER A 94 -4.82 3.71 -8.02
CA SER A 94 -3.98 4.88 -7.76
C SER A 94 -3.49 5.53 -9.06
N GLY A 95 -3.39 4.74 -10.14
CA GLY A 95 -2.70 5.14 -11.36
C GLY A 95 -1.20 5.35 -11.17
N TYR A 96 -0.65 4.91 -10.04
CA TYR A 96 0.75 4.96 -9.69
C TYR A 96 1.32 3.55 -9.81
N GLU A 97 2.17 3.33 -10.81
CA GLU A 97 2.92 2.08 -10.95
C GLU A 97 3.88 1.98 -9.76
N ALA A 98 3.79 0.89 -9.00
CA ALA A 98 4.74 0.62 -7.93
C ALA A 98 6.12 0.47 -8.57
N ASP A 99 7.12 1.18 -8.03
CA ASP A 99 8.51 0.96 -8.40
C ASP A 99 8.84 -0.50 -8.01
N ASP A 100 9.02 -1.37 -9.00
CA ASP A 100 9.26 -2.79 -8.77
C ASP A 100 10.47 -2.92 -7.82
N PRO A 101 10.29 -3.45 -6.59
CA PRO A 101 11.33 -3.36 -5.57
C PRO A 101 12.53 -4.28 -5.84
N ASP A 102 12.51 -5.05 -6.95
CA ASP A 102 13.65 -5.83 -7.46
C ASP A 102 14.31 -5.15 -8.69
N SER A 103 13.74 -4.06 -9.20
CA SER A 103 14.31 -3.28 -10.29
C SER A 103 15.31 -2.25 -9.74
N ASP A 104 16.61 -2.50 -9.96
CA ASP A 104 17.71 -1.56 -9.73
C ASP A 104 17.67 -0.40 -10.77
N GLU A 105 16.48 0.10 -11.13
CA GLU A 105 16.31 1.25 -12.01
C GLU A 105 15.91 2.47 -11.18
N PRO A 106 16.58 3.63 -11.37
CA PRO A 106 16.29 4.81 -10.58
C PRO A 106 14.89 5.33 -10.90
N SER A 107 14.04 5.43 -9.87
CA SER A 107 12.70 6.04 -9.94
C SER A 107 12.80 7.41 -10.59
N GLU A 108 12.19 7.59 -11.75
CA GLU A 108 12.07 8.91 -12.37
C GLU A 108 11.19 9.77 -11.47
N GLU A 109 11.80 10.79 -10.87
CA GLU A 109 11.14 11.77 -10.01
C GLU A 109 9.88 12.29 -10.71
N CYS A 110 8.72 12.11 -10.06
CA CYS A 110 7.48 12.77 -10.46
C CYS A 110 7.73 14.30 -10.50
N GLU A 111 7.90 14.85 -11.71
CA GLU A 111 7.90 16.29 -11.95
C GLU A 111 6.54 16.86 -11.54
N TYR A 112 6.42 17.27 -10.27
CA TYR A 112 5.42 18.25 -9.87
C TYR A 112 5.81 19.58 -10.53
N GLN A 113 5.32 19.83 -11.74
CA GLN A 113 5.26 21.19 -12.29
C GLN A 113 4.31 22.01 -11.41
N TYR A 114 4.89 22.66 -10.40
CA TYR A 114 4.28 23.83 -9.77
C TYR A 114 4.31 24.97 -10.80
N ASP A 115 3.23 25.11 -11.56
CA ASP A 115 2.89 26.38 -12.22
C ASP A 115 2.62 27.40 -11.11
N ASN A 116 3.69 28.06 -10.67
CA ASN A 116 3.61 29.20 -9.77
C ASN A 116 4.49 30.33 -10.30
N ASP A 117 4.07 30.93 -11.42
CA ASP A 117 4.48 32.28 -11.77
C ASP A 117 3.29 33.23 -11.57
N LEU A 118 3.19 33.63 -10.30
CA LEU A 118 2.46 34.78 -9.82
C LEU A 118 3.24 36.03 -10.25
N GLU A 119 2.96 36.59 -11.43
CA GLU A 119 3.43 37.94 -11.76
C GLU A 119 2.48 38.96 -11.10
N GLU A 120 2.79 39.31 -9.85
CA GLU A 120 2.38 40.57 -9.24
C GLU A 120 3.28 41.70 -9.75
N ASP A 121 2.62 42.71 -10.34
CA ASP A 121 2.90 44.14 -10.25
C ASP A 121 4.27 44.69 -10.70
N GLU A 122 4.29 45.47 -11.78
CA GLU A 122 4.98 46.77 -11.87
C GLU A 122 4.54 47.55 -13.13
N GLU A 123 3.62 48.53 -12.98
CA GLU A 123 3.71 49.88 -13.57
C GLU A 123 2.67 50.87 -13.02
#